data_AF-A0A7W5FM68-F1
#
_entry.id   AF-A0A7W5FM68-F1
#
_cell.length_a   1.000
_cell.length_b   1.000
_cell.length_c   1.000
_cell.angle_alpha   90.00
_cell.angle_beta   90.00
_cell.angle_gamma   90.00
#
_symmetry.space_group_name_H-M   'P 1'
#
loop_
_entity.id
_entity.type
_entity.pdbx_description
1 polymer ?
#
loop_
_entity_poly.entity_id
_entity_poly.type
_entity_poly.pdbx_seq_one_letter_code
_entity_poly.pdbx_strand_id
1 'polypeptide(L)' 'MIEELQGLIGKQVQLASALETISGVLVSVDAAAVTLRTSEVYGYENGSYAIVQIRFIAYVRNLS' A
#
# COMPACT_ATOMS: atom_id res chain seq x y z
N MET A 1 -4.43 12.41 -7.36
CA MET A 1 -4.55 11.02 -6.83
C MET A 1 -3.19 10.40 -6.54
N ILE A 2 -2.26 10.34 -7.50
CA ILE A 2 -0.89 9.85 -7.23
C ILE A 2 -0.17 10.72 -6.19
N GLU A 3 -0.26 12.05 -6.28
CA GLU A 3 0.36 12.97 -5.31
C GLU A 3 -0.17 12.78 -3.88
N GLU A 4 -1.48 12.55 -3.74
CA GLU A 4 -2.12 12.26 -2.46
C GLU A 4 -1.61 10.92 -1.88
N LEU A 5 -1.47 9.90 -2.71
CA LEU A 5 -0.90 8.60 -2.32
C LEU A 5 0.58 8.74 -1.95
N GLN A 6 1.34 9.56 -2.67
CA GLN A 6 2.75 9.84 -2.34
C GLN A 6 2.88 10.49 -0.96
N GLY A 7 1.94 11.35 -0.56
CA GLY A 7 1.85 11.91 0.79
C GLY A 7 1.53 10.91 1.91
N LEU A 8 1.21 9.65 1.55
CA LEU A 8 0.97 8.54 2.48
C LEU A 8 2.15 7.57 2.56
N ILE A 9 3.24 7.80 1.80
CA ILE A 9 4.44 6.94 1.88
C ILE A 9 4.98 6.95 3.32
N GLY A 10 5.29 5.76 3.82
CA GLY A 10 5.72 5.50 5.19
C GLY A 10 4.59 5.35 6.21
N LYS A 11 3.33 5.59 5.83
CA LYS A 11 2.16 5.45 6.73
C LYS A 11 1.52 4.08 6.64
N GLN A 12 0.87 3.67 7.72
CA GLN A 12 0.01 2.49 7.74
C GLN A 12 -1.27 2.83 6.98
N VAL A 13 -1.54 2.10 5.90
CA VAL A 13 -2.72 2.27 5.07
C VAL A 13 -3.47 0.97 4.89
N GLN A 14 -4.76 1.09 4.61
CA GLN A 14 -5.60 0.01 4.12
C GLN A 14 -6.01 0.33 2.68
N LEU A 15 -5.82 -0.64 1.79
CA LEU A 15 -6.30 -0.62 0.42
C LEU A 15 -7.39 -1.65 0.26
N ALA A 16 -8.49 -1.25 -0.36
CA ALA A 16 -9.50 -2.19 -0.82
C ALA A 16 -9.53 -2.23 -2.34
N SER A 17 -9.60 -3.44 -2.88
CA SER A 17 -9.92 -3.74 -4.27
C SER A 17 -11.27 -4.45 -4.34
N ALA A 18 -11.70 -4.79 -5.56
CA ALA A 18 -12.91 -5.60 -5.76
C ALA A 18 -12.80 -7.03 -5.19
N LEU A 19 -11.59 -7.56 -5.02
CA LEU A 19 -11.35 -8.94 -4.61
C LEU A 19 -10.98 -9.08 -3.15
N GLU A 20 -10.26 -8.09 -2.61
CA GLU A 20 -9.67 -8.19 -1.27
C GLU A 20 -9.35 -6.81 -0.68
N THR A 21 -9.16 -6.80 0.64
CA THR A 21 -8.65 -5.66 1.39
C THR A 21 -7.32 -6.02 2.02
N ILE A 22 -6.28 -5.25 1.72
CA ILE A 22 -4.91 -5.44 2.22
C ILE A 22 -4.54 -4.25 3.08
N SER A 23 -3.90 -4.50 4.21
CA SER A 23 -3.34 -3.44 5.07
C SER A 23 -1.84 -3.60 5.18
N GLY A 24 -1.12 -2.49 5.26
CA GLY A 24 0.33 -2.48 5.38
C GLY A 24 0.90 -1.07 5.34
N VAL A 25 2.23 -0.98 5.38
CA VAL A 25 2.93 0.31 5.23
C VAL A 25 3.10 0.61 3.76
N LEU A 26 2.62 1.76 3.29
CA LEU A 26 2.84 2.20 1.91
C LEU A 26 4.32 2.55 1.73
N VAL A 27 5.04 1.83 0.87
CA VAL A 27 6.49 2.02 0.66
C VAL A 27 6.81 2.70 -0.66
N SER A 28 6.03 2.48 -1.71
CA SER A 28 6.21 3.18 -2.98
C SER A 28 4.88 3.41 -3.70
N VAL A 29 4.86 4.44 -4.53
CA VAL A 29 3.75 4.79 -5.42
C VAL A 29 4.34 5.19 -6.76
N ASP A 30 3.94 4.46 -7.79
CA ASP A 30 4.30 4.74 -9.18
C ASP A 30 3.04 5.09 -9.98
N ALA A 31 3.20 5.42 -11.27
CA ALA A 31 2.07 5.82 -12.12
C ALA A 31 0.99 4.73 -12.30
N ALA A 32 1.35 3.45 -12.10
CA ALA A 32 0.47 2.31 -12.35
C ALA A 32 0.13 1.48 -11.11
N ALA A 33 0.95 1.53 -10.06
CA ALA A 33 0.84 0.62 -8.92
C ALA A 33 1.34 1.26 -7.62
N VAL A 34 0.92 0.66 -6.51
CA VAL A 34 1.40 0.97 -5.16
C VAL A 34 1.99 -0.29 -4.56
N THR A 35 3.03 -0.11 -3.77
CA THR A 35 3.68 -1.20 -3.04
C THR A 35 3.42 -1.03 -1.55
N LEU A 36 2.89 -2.06 -0.91
CA LEU A 36 2.78 -2.13 0.54
C LEU A 36 3.73 -3.18 1.08
N ARG A 37 4.31 -2.88 2.24
CA ARG A 37 4.92 -3.89 3.09
C ARG A 37 3.86 -4.39 4.08
N THR A 38 3.49 -5.67 3.98
CA THR A 38 2.41 -6.28 4.77
C THR A 38 2.92 -7.03 6.00
N SER A 39 4.20 -7.40 6.06
CA SER A 39 4.80 -8.01 7.25
C SER A 39 5.23 -6.98 8.30
N GLU A 40 4.96 -7.28 9.57
CA GLU A 40 5.24 -6.41 10.73
C GLU A 40 6.70 -6.51 11.23
N VAL A 41 7.50 -7.45 10.73
CA VAL A 41 8.87 -7.66 11.22
C VAL A 41 9.85 -6.76 10.46
N TYR A 42 10.20 -5.64 11.09
CA TYR A 42 11.27 -4.75 10.63
C TYR A 42 12.62 -5.48 10.70
N GLY A 43 13.38 -5.51 9.60
CA GLY A 43 14.70 -6.15 9.52
C GLY A 43 14.70 -7.61 9.04
N TYR A 44 13.55 -8.17 8.70
CA TYR A 44 13.49 -9.44 7.96
C TYR A 44 13.51 -9.15 6.46
N GLU A 45 14.55 -9.61 5.76
CA GLU A 45 14.73 -9.42 4.31
C GLU A 45 13.61 -10.08 3.47
N ASN A 46 12.80 -10.95 4.09
CA ASN A 46 11.58 -11.54 3.52
C ASN A 46 10.28 -10.83 3.98
N GLY A 47 10.32 -9.52 4.18
CA GLY A 47 9.07 -8.75 4.34
C GLY A 47 8.15 -9.02 3.15
N SER A 48 6.92 -9.47 3.39
CA SER A 48 5.96 -9.68 2.29
C SER A 48 5.58 -8.33 1.72
N TYR A 49 5.78 -8.17 0.41
CA TYR A 49 5.37 -6.98 -0.34
C TYR A 49 4.13 -7.32 -1.18
N ALA A 50 3.12 -6.47 -1.11
CA ALA A 50 1.96 -6.51 -1.98
C ALA A 50 2.08 -5.37 -3.00
N ILE A 51 2.07 -5.72 -4.29
CA ILE A 51 2.02 -4.74 -5.37
C ILE A 51 0.59 -4.72 -5.91
N VAL A 52 -0.08 -3.58 -5.79
CA VAL A 52 -1.49 -3.42 -6.17
C VAL A 52 -1.58 -2.39 -7.29
N GLN A 53 -2.19 -2.75 -8.42
CA GLN A 53 -2.39 -1.79 -9.50
C GLN A 53 -3.45 -0.76 -9.13
N ILE A 54 -3.14 0.52 -9.34
CA ILE A 54 -4.00 1.65 -8.95
C ILE A 54 -5.40 1.53 -9.57
N ARG A 55 -5.50 1.03 -10.80
CA ARG A 55 -6.79 0.82 -11.49
C ARG A 55 -7.74 -0.14 -10.78
N PHE A 56 -7.25 -0.99 -9.88
CA PHE A 56 -8.05 -1.94 -9.12
C PHE A 56 -8.33 -1.48 -7.68
N ILE A 57 -7.80 -0.32 -7.28
CA ILE A 57 -8.01 0.24 -5.94
C ILE A 57 -9.34 0.98 -5.94
N ALA A 58 -10.26 0.53 -5.09
CA ALA A 58 -11.54 1.19 -4.85
C ALA A 58 -11.38 2.37 -3.88
N TYR A 59 -10.63 2.17 -2.78
CA TYR A 59 -10.29 3.24 -1.85
C TYR A 59 -8.96 2.99 -1.14
N VAL A 60 -8.40 4.08 -0.60
CA VAL A 60 -7.24 4.08 0.30
C VAL A 60 -7.65 4.78 1.59
N ARG A 61 -7.43 4.13 2.73
CA ARG A 61 -7.67 4.69 4.07
C ARG A 61 -6.36 4.76 4.84
N ASN A 62 -6.03 5.95 5.35
CA ASN A 62 -4.96 6.10 6.33
C ASN A 62 -5.42 5.53 7.69
N LEU A 63 -4.62 4.67 8.29
CA LEU A 63 -4.85 4.08 9.62
C LEU A 63 -3.96 4.68 10.71
N SER A 64 -3.08 5.62 10.33
CA SER A 64 -2.13 6.33 11.20
C SER A 64 -2.71 7.63 11.73
#